data_AF-A0A6N6S6S9-F1
#
_entry.id   AF-A0A6N6S6S9-F1
#
_cell.length_a   1.000
_cell.length_b   1.000
_cell.length_c   1.000
_cell.angle_alpha   90.00
_cell.angle_beta   90.00
_cell.angle_gamma   90.00
#
_symmetry.space_group_name_H-M   'P 1'
#
loop_
_entity.id
_entity.type
_entity.pdbx_description
1 polymer ?
#
loop_
_entity_poly.entity_id
_entity_poly.type
_entity_poly.pdbx_seq_one_letter_code
_entity_poly.pdbx_strand_id
1 'polypeptide(L)'
;IKERTGATSEEYGKFFQLNPTVSDLPDKLSLEQEGIKLMVLGAVKRGGGGCACPESAFLRTLLSHLIVQRDEVVIVDMEAGVEHLGRATVKAVNALIVIVEPGSKSIQTAFQVKKLADDIGLKAIYAVGNKVASDEHRALIENGLNGIPVLGFISYNEKVLESDIVGKAVFAENSQLLKEVRQIKNNLEDCTKGK
;
A
#
# COMPACT_ATOMS: atom_id res chain seq x y z
N ILE A 1 -17.06 3.80 -10.31
CA ILE A 1 -17.57 2.65 -9.51
C ILE A 1 -19.00 2.32 -9.91
N LYS A 2 -20.03 3.15 -9.62
CA LYS A 2 -21.43 2.91 -10.05
C LYS A 2 -21.61 2.55 -11.53
N GLU A 3 -20.92 3.26 -12.43
CA GLU A 3 -20.91 2.96 -13.88
C GLU A 3 -20.44 1.53 -14.20
N ARG A 4 -19.47 1.01 -13.45
CA ARG A 4 -18.80 -0.25 -13.74
C ARG A 4 -19.32 -1.43 -12.94
N THR A 5 -19.80 -1.20 -11.73
CA THR A 5 -20.36 -2.25 -10.86
C THR A 5 -21.88 -2.35 -10.96
N GLY A 6 -22.54 -1.35 -11.55
CA GLY A 6 -24.00 -1.23 -11.58
C GLY A 6 -24.62 -0.86 -10.24
N ALA A 7 -23.81 -0.56 -9.21
CA ALA A 7 -24.29 -0.33 -7.85
C ALA A 7 -25.10 0.97 -7.73
N THR A 8 -26.41 0.88 -7.48
CA THR A 8 -27.27 2.01 -7.11
C THR A 8 -27.35 2.11 -5.60
N SER A 9 -26.83 3.20 -5.04
CA SER A 9 -26.64 3.47 -3.61
C SER A 9 -27.90 3.58 -2.74
N GLU A 10 -29.09 3.27 -3.25
CA GLU A 10 -30.38 3.59 -2.59
C GLU A 10 -31.24 2.38 -2.22
N GLU A 11 -30.88 1.16 -2.63
CA GLU A 11 -31.73 -0.02 -2.37
C GLU A 11 -30.93 -1.21 -1.85
N TYR A 12 -31.26 -1.66 -0.63
CA TYR A 12 -30.75 -2.90 -0.03
C TYR A 12 -31.16 -4.12 -0.88
N GLY A 13 -30.19 -4.94 -1.31
CA GLY A 13 -30.46 -6.26 -1.92
C GLY A 13 -30.33 -6.38 -3.45
N LYS A 14 -29.75 -5.41 -4.17
CA LYS A 14 -29.49 -5.56 -5.62
C LYS A 14 -28.14 -6.23 -5.93
N PHE A 15 -28.15 -7.04 -6.99
CA PHE A 15 -26.98 -7.67 -7.60
C PHE A 15 -26.01 -6.60 -8.14
N PHE A 16 -24.72 -6.73 -7.84
CA PHE A 16 -23.66 -5.90 -8.41
C PHE A 16 -22.63 -6.78 -9.11
N GLN A 17 -21.98 -6.26 -10.14
CA GLN A 17 -21.00 -7.00 -10.91
C GLN A 17 -19.71 -7.16 -10.09
N LEU A 18 -19.36 -8.42 -9.80
CA LEU A 18 -18.15 -8.76 -9.04
C LEU A 18 -16.86 -8.64 -9.88
N ASN A 19 -16.97 -8.75 -11.21
CA ASN A 19 -15.87 -8.65 -12.16
C ASN A 19 -16.15 -7.54 -13.20
N PRO A 20 -16.09 -6.25 -12.82
CA PRO A 20 -16.28 -5.14 -13.76
C PRO A 20 -15.14 -5.06 -14.79
N THR A 21 -15.43 -4.56 -15.99
CA THR A 21 -14.37 -4.26 -16.97
C THR A 21 -13.62 -2.99 -16.54
N VAL A 22 -12.31 -3.13 -16.33
CA VAL A 22 -11.42 -2.09 -15.76
C VAL A 22 -10.25 -1.72 -16.68
N SER A 23 -10.12 -2.36 -17.84
CA SER A 23 -8.89 -2.28 -18.67
C SER A 23 -8.61 -0.90 -19.27
N ASP A 24 -9.66 -0.10 -19.49
CA ASP A 24 -9.56 1.25 -20.04
C ASP A 24 -9.32 2.32 -18.98
N LEU A 25 -9.49 1.98 -17.70
CA LEU A 25 -9.48 2.95 -16.60
C LEU A 25 -8.10 3.54 -16.31
N PRO A 26 -7.00 2.77 -16.34
CA PRO A 26 -5.67 3.33 -16.11
C PRO A 26 -5.36 4.46 -17.08
N ASP A 27 -5.71 4.33 -18.35
CA ASP A 27 -5.37 5.34 -19.35
C ASP A 27 -6.38 6.51 -19.40
N LYS A 28 -7.64 6.29 -18.96
CA LYS A 28 -8.67 7.34 -18.97
C LYS A 28 -8.74 8.18 -17.70
N LEU A 29 -8.38 7.59 -16.56
CA LEU A 29 -8.64 8.17 -15.23
C LEU A 29 -7.37 8.41 -14.41
N SER A 30 -6.18 8.16 -14.97
CA SER A 30 -4.92 8.56 -14.34
C SER A 30 -4.57 10.01 -14.65
N LEU A 31 -3.96 10.69 -13.68
CA LEU A 31 -3.15 11.87 -13.94
C LEU A 31 -1.71 11.43 -14.21
N GLU A 32 -1.06 12.00 -15.22
CA GLU A 32 0.33 11.68 -15.55
C GLU A 32 1.23 12.88 -15.26
N GLN A 33 2.32 12.63 -14.54
CA GLN A 33 3.38 13.62 -14.28
C GLN A 33 4.73 12.91 -14.27
N GLU A 34 5.66 13.38 -15.10
CA GLU A 34 7.04 12.85 -15.18
C GLU A 34 7.13 11.32 -15.37
N GLY A 35 6.20 10.74 -16.14
CA GLY A 35 6.13 9.30 -16.38
C GLY A 35 5.50 8.49 -15.24
N ILE A 36 4.99 9.15 -14.19
CA ILE A 36 4.22 8.53 -13.11
C ILE A 36 2.73 8.73 -13.38
N LYS A 37 1.99 7.62 -13.41
CA LYS A 37 0.51 7.63 -13.46
C LYS A 37 -0.07 7.52 -12.06
N LEU A 38 -0.82 8.53 -11.63
CA LEU A 38 -1.53 8.55 -10.36
C LEU A 38 -3.02 8.26 -10.58
N MET A 39 -3.54 7.29 -9.84
CA MET A 39 -4.97 7.01 -9.76
C MET A 39 -5.41 7.08 -8.30
N VAL A 40 -6.52 7.75 -8.03
CA VAL A 40 -7.12 7.82 -6.69
C VAL A 40 -8.39 6.98 -6.68
N LEU A 41 -8.40 5.93 -5.88
CA LEU A 41 -9.63 5.18 -5.63
C LEU A 41 -10.50 6.01 -4.67
N GLY A 42 -11.73 6.32 -5.07
CA GLY A 42 -12.62 7.11 -4.20
C GLY A 42 -12.91 6.41 -2.87
N ALA A 43 -12.96 7.18 -1.79
CA ALA A 43 -13.36 6.71 -0.46
C ALA A 43 -14.89 6.65 -0.30
N VAL A 44 -15.37 5.83 0.65
CA VAL A 44 -16.77 5.84 1.10
C VAL A 44 -17.07 7.20 1.72
N LYS A 45 -17.82 8.06 1.01
CA LYS A 45 -17.96 9.49 1.33
C LYS A 45 -18.79 9.81 2.57
N ARG A 46 -19.49 8.84 3.18
CA ARG A 46 -20.34 9.04 4.37
C ARG A 46 -20.40 7.78 5.23
N GLY A 47 -20.21 7.93 6.54
CA GLY A 47 -20.58 6.91 7.52
C GLY A 47 -22.09 6.62 7.42
N GLY A 48 -22.47 5.34 7.33
CA GLY A 48 -23.87 4.92 7.16
C GLY A 48 -24.38 4.87 5.71
N GLY A 49 -23.53 5.10 4.70
CA GLY A 49 -23.91 5.16 3.28
C GLY A 49 -24.06 3.82 2.53
N GLY A 50 -24.00 2.68 3.21
CA GLY A 50 -24.10 1.34 2.61
C GLY A 50 -22.85 0.46 2.80
N CYS A 51 -22.85 -0.76 2.24
CA CYS A 51 -21.68 -1.65 2.29
C CYS A 51 -20.60 -1.21 1.29
N ALA A 52 -19.33 -1.16 1.70
CA ALA A 52 -18.14 -0.96 0.86
C ALA A 52 -17.82 -2.15 -0.10
N CYS A 53 -18.80 -3.03 -0.31
CA CYS A 53 -18.70 -4.26 -1.08
C CYS A 53 -18.38 -3.97 -2.57
N PRO A 54 -19.05 -3.02 -3.26
CA PRO A 54 -18.76 -2.70 -4.67
C PRO A 54 -17.38 -2.07 -4.89
N GLU A 55 -16.93 -1.21 -3.98
CA GLU A 55 -15.61 -0.57 -4.00
C GLU A 55 -14.51 -1.63 -3.90
N SER A 56 -14.69 -2.58 -2.97
CA SER A 56 -13.74 -3.68 -2.76
C SER A 56 -13.66 -4.62 -3.97
N ALA A 57 -14.80 -4.96 -4.59
CA ALA A 57 -14.84 -5.78 -5.81
C ALA A 57 -14.17 -5.07 -7.01
N PHE A 58 -14.41 -3.77 -7.15
CA PHE A 58 -13.80 -2.95 -8.18
C PHE A 58 -12.28 -2.82 -7.99
N LEU A 59 -11.80 -2.53 -6.78
CA LEU A 59 -10.38 -2.45 -6.47
C LEU A 59 -9.67 -3.79 -6.75
N ARG A 60 -10.26 -4.92 -6.32
CA ARG A 60 -9.70 -6.26 -6.59
C ARG A 60 -9.54 -6.51 -8.09
N THR A 61 -10.53 -6.14 -8.88
CA THR A 61 -10.51 -6.34 -10.34
C THR A 61 -9.48 -5.42 -11.00
N LEU A 62 -9.42 -4.15 -10.59
CA LEU A 62 -8.44 -3.18 -11.08
C LEU A 62 -7.00 -3.61 -10.76
N LEU A 63 -6.72 -3.98 -9.52
CA LEU A 63 -5.40 -4.46 -9.11
C LEU A 63 -5.01 -5.74 -9.87
N SER A 64 -5.94 -6.68 -10.01
CA SER A 64 -5.66 -7.91 -10.76
C SER A 64 -5.36 -7.63 -12.24
N HIS A 65 -6.00 -6.62 -12.85
CA HIS A 65 -5.70 -6.21 -14.22
C HIS A 65 -4.33 -5.51 -14.32
N LEU A 66 -4.06 -4.54 -13.44
CA LEU A 66 -2.83 -3.75 -13.44
C LEU A 66 -1.59 -4.63 -13.23
N ILE A 67 -1.65 -5.56 -12.28
CA ILE A 67 -0.48 -6.37 -11.91
C ILE A 67 -0.23 -7.50 -12.91
N VAL A 68 -1.25 -7.98 -13.63
CA VAL A 68 -1.12 -9.15 -14.54
C VAL A 68 -0.79 -8.75 -15.98
N GLN A 69 -1.12 -7.53 -16.43
CA GLN A 69 -1.10 -7.20 -17.87
C GLN A 69 -0.12 -6.09 -18.28
N ARG A 70 0.67 -5.50 -17.38
CA ARG A 70 1.62 -4.42 -17.74
C ARG A 70 3.00 -4.65 -17.14
N ASP A 71 4.04 -4.41 -17.94
CA ASP A 71 5.45 -4.32 -17.51
C ASP A 71 5.72 -2.98 -16.80
N GLU A 72 4.91 -2.65 -15.80
CA GLU A 72 4.97 -1.39 -15.03
C GLU A 72 5.12 -1.70 -13.53
N VAL A 73 5.78 -0.82 -12.79
CA VAL A 73 5.82 -0.90 -11.33
C VAL A 73 4.54 -0.28 -10.76
N VAL A 74 3.72 -1.08 -10.08
CA VAL A 74 2.48 -0.63 -9.44
C VAL A 74 2.69 -0.50 -7.94
N ILE A 75 2.53 0.72 -7.42
CA ILE A 75 2.55 0.99 -5.97
C ILE A 75 1.10 1.24 -5.53
N VAL A 76 0.65 0.49 -4.53
CA VAL A 76 -0.70 0.63 -3.94
C VAL A 76 -0.53 1.10 -2.52
N ASP A 77 -0.87 2.37 -2.28
CA ASP A 77 -0.97 2.91 -0.93
C ASP A 77 -2.30 2.47 -0.31
N MET A 78 -2.22 1.85 0.86
CA MET A 78 -3.39 1.29 1.55
C MET A 78 -3.27 1.54 3.05
N GLU A 79 -4.43 1.57 3.72
CA GLU A 79 -4.49 1.59 5.17
C GLU A 79 -3.85 0.33 5.78
N ALA A 80 -3.67 0.33 7.10
CA ALA A 80 -3.07 -0.78 7.83
C ALA A 80 -3.97 -2.03 7.79
N GLY A 81 -3.88 -2.80 6.70
CA GLY A 81 -4.77 -3.90 6.42
C GLY A 81 -4.60 -4.46 5.01
N VAL A 82 -5.00 -5.72 4.83
CA VAL A 82 -4.99 -6.39 3.52
C VAL A 82 -6.37 -6.98 3.18
N GLU A 83 -7.42 -6.58 3.89
CA GLU A 83 -8.81 -7.01 3.72
C GLU A 83 -9.35 -6.76 2.31
N HIS A 84 -8.84 -5.71 1.68
CA HIS A 84 -9.18 -5.39 0.30
C HIS A 84 -8.53 -6.37 -0.68
N LEU A 85 -7.47 -7.08 -0.30
CA LEU A 85 -6.85 -8.13 -1.09
C LEU A 85 -7.57 -9.48 -0.89
N GLY A 86 -7.93 -10.12 -2.01
CA GLY A 86 -8.42 -11.49 -2.00
C GLY A 86 -7.30 -12.48 -2.33
N ARG A 87 -7.51 -13.78 -2.05
CA ARG A 87 -6.58 -14.86 -2.42
C ARG A 87 -6.17 -14.85 -3.89
N ALA A 88 -7.04 -14.38 -4.78
CA ALA A 88 -6.75 -14.26 -6.22
C ALA A 88 -5.74 -13.14 -6.52
N THR A 89 -5.88 -11.98 -5.87
CA THR A 89 -5.01 -10.80 -6.07
C THR A 89 -3.64 -11.00 -5.44
N VAL A 90 -3.56 -11.74 -4.33
CA VAL A 90 -2.31 -12.08 -3.63
C VAL A 90 -1.27 -12.73 -4.54
N LYS A 91 -1.69 -13.55 -5.51
CA LYS A 91 -0.77 -14.22 -6.45
C LYS A 91 0.03 -13.25 -7.31
N ALA A 92 -0.49 -12.05 -7.50
CA ALA A 92 0.15 -11.03 -8.32
C ALA A 92 1.08 -10.13 -7.49
N VAL A 93 0.89 -10.06 -6.16
CA VAL A 93 1.67 -9.17 -5.29
C VAL A 93 3.08 -9.73 -5.04
N ASN A 94 4.11 -8.99 -5.46
CA ASN A 94 5.51 -9.39 -5.23
C ASN A 94 6.01 -9.08 -3.81
N ALA A 95 5.50 -8.01 -3.20
CA ALA A 95 5.90 -7.57 -1.86
C ALA A 95 4.77 -6.78 -1.18
N LEU A 96 4.59 -7.02 0.12
CA LEU A 96 3.86 -6.16 1.05
C LEU A 96 4.86 -5.50 1.99
N ILE A 97 4.87 -4.18 2.02
CA ILE A 97 5.78 -3.40 2.86
C ILE A 97 4.97 -2.73 3.97
N VAL A 98 5.28 -3.09 5.22
CA VAL A 98 4.65 -2.52 6.40
C VAL A 98 5.54 -1.42 6.97
N ILE A 99 5.00 -0.21 7.10
CA ILE A 99 5.71 0.92 7.70
C ILE A 99 5.53 0.88 9.22
N VAL A 100 6.64 0.86 9.97
CA VAL A 100 6.66 0.64 11.41
C VAL A 100 7.38 1.77 12.13
N GLU A 101 6.71 2.45 13.05
CA GLU A 101 7.30 3.47 13.91
C GLU A 101 7.81 2.88 15.23
N PRO A 102 8.75 3.53 15.93
CA PRO A 102 9.27 3.06 17.22
C PRO A 102 8.22 3.21 18.33
N GLY A 103 7.27 2.29 18.36
CA GLY A 103 6.19 2.26 19.35
C GLY A 103 5.47 0.92 19.36
N SER A 104 5.04 0.49 20.55
CA SER A 104 4.39 -0.81 20.76
C SER A 104 3.14 -1.00 19.90
N LYS A 105 2.34 0.05 19.71
CA LYS A 105 1.14 0.03 18.86
C LYS A 105 1.49 -0.24 17.40
N SER A 106 2.50 0.43 16.85
CA SER A 106 2.89 0.26 15.44
C SER A 106 3.44 -1.15 15.19
N ILE A 107 4.24 -1.69 16.11
CA ILE A 107 4.69 -3.08 16.08
C ILE A 107 3.50 -4.06 16.15
N GLN A 108 2.54 -3.82 17.04
CA GLN A 108 1.35 -4.67 17.15
C GLN A 108 0.53 -4.66 15.86
N THR A 109 0.38 -3.50 15.22
CA THR A 109 -0.26 -3.39 13.91
C THR A 109 0.48 -4.20 12.85
N ALA A 110 1.82 -4.18 12.83
CA ALA A 110 2.59 -4.99 11.90
C ALA A 110 2.33 -6.50 12.07
N PHE A 111 2.12 -6.98 13.30
CA PHE A 111 1.72 -8.36 13.55
C PHE A 111 0.31 -8.70 13.06
N GLN A 112 -0.64 -7.80 13.24
CA GLN A 112 -2.00 -7.98 12.74
C GLN A 112 -1.98 -8.07 11.21
N VAL A 113 -1.24 -7.17 10.55
CA VAL A 113 -1.06 -7.18 9.10
C VAL A 113 -0.39 -8.48 8.63
N LYS A 114 0.67 -8.95 9.32
CA LYS A 114 1.30 -10.25 9.02
C LYS A 114 0.32 -11.40 9.09
N LYS A 115 -0.50 -11.46 10.14
CA LYS A 115 -1.49 -12.52 10.30
C LYS A 115 -2.53 -12.51 9.17
N LEU A 116 -3.04 -11.33 8.83
CA LEU A 116 -3.99 -11.18 7.72
C LEU A 116 -3.36 -11.57 6.37
N ALA A 117 -2.10 -11.19 6.16
CA ALA A 117 -1.33 -11.58 4.98
C ALA A 117 -1.14 -13.11 4.89
N ASP A 118 -0.80 -13.76 6.00
CA ASP A 118 -0.68 -15.22 6.09
C ASP A 118 -2.00 -15.91 5.79
N ASP A 119 -3.13 -15.40 6.31
CA ASP A 119 -4.48 -15.97 6.09
C ASP A 119 -4.86 -15.99 4.59
N ILE A 120 -4.42 -14.99 3.82
CA ILE A 120 -4.65 -14.88 2.37
C ILE A 120 -3.53 -15.51 1.52
N GLY A 121 -2.46 -15.99 2.15
CA GLY A 121 -1.34 -16.69 1.50
C GLY A 121 -0.22 -15.77 0.99
N LEU A 122 -0.17 -14.51 1.44
CA LEU A 122 0.82 -13.53 1.03
C LEU A 122 2.08 -13.63 1.91
N LYS A 123 3.07 -14.38 1.43
CA LYS A 123 4.30 -14.66 2.21
C LYS A 123 5.39 -13.60 2.09
N ALA A 124 5.34 -12.76 1.05
CA ALA A 124 6.36 -11.77 0.76
C ALA A 124 6.10 -10.47 1.55
N ILE A 125 6.15 -10.57 2.87
CA ILE A 125 5.95 -9.43 3.78
C ILE A 125 7.29 -8.93 4.30
N TYR A 126 7.44 -7.61 4.29
CA TYR A 126 8.63 -6.90 4.73
C TYR A 126 8.24 -5.69 5.58
N ALA A 127 9.18 -5.16 6.35
CA ALA A 127 8.99 -3.97 7.14
C ALA A 127 10.00 -2.87 6.78
N VAL A 128 9.60 -1.62 6.95
CA VAL A 128 10.48 -0.45 6.94
C VAL A 128 10.26 0.28 8.25
N GLY A 129 11.33 0.46 9.03
CA GLY A 129 11.26 1.29 10.23
C GLY A 129 11.23 2.77 9.85
N ASN A 130 10.28 3.53 10.36
CA ASN A 130 10.09 4.95 10.04
C ASN A 130 10.22 5.81 11.30
N LYS A 131 10.57 7.08 11.14
CA LYS A 131 10.77 8.05 12.23
C LYS A 131 11.75 7.55 13.32
N VAL A 132 12.83 6.89 12.90
CA VAL A 132 13.85 6.37 13.81
C VAL A 132 14.78 7.50 14.25
N ALA A 133 14.83 7.78 15.55
CA ALA A 133 15.62 8.90 16.11
C ALA A 133 16.85 8.44 16.90
N SER A 134 16.97 7.15 17.22
CA SER A 134 18.07 6.58 18.00
C SER A 134 18.30 5.10 17.67
N ASP A 135 19.44 4.56 18.08
CA ASP A 135 19.71 3.12 17.99
C ASP A 135 18.76 2.29 18.84
N GLU A 136 18.23 2.86 19.93
CA GLU A 136 17.21 2.22 20.77
C GLU A 136 15.89 2.06 20.00
N HIS A 137 15.48 3.07 19.23
CA HIS A 137 14.31 2.98 18.35
C HIS A 137 14.50 1.88 17.30
N ARG A 138 15.71 1.80 16.72
CA ARG A 138 16.06 0.76 15.76
C ARG A 138 15.98 -0.63 16.39
N ALA A 139 16.61 -0.83 17.54
CA ALA A 139 16.59 -2.10 18.27
C ALA A 139 15.17 -2.51 18.67
N LEU A 140 14.33 -1.55 19.07
CA LEU A 140 12.93 -1.80 19.41
C LEU A 140 12.14 -2.37 18.21
N ILE A 141 12.36 -1.84 17.01
CA ILE A 141 11.72 -2.32 15.78
C ILE A 141 12.30 -3.69 15.38
N GLU A 142 13.63 -3.84 15.33
CA GLU A 142 14.30 -5.08 14.92
C GLU A 142 13.90 -6.27 15.82
N ASN A 143 13.92 -6.06 17.14
CA ASN A 143 13.53 -7.10 18.11
C ASN A 143 12.01 -7.31 18.15
N GLY A 144 11.25 -6.26 17.86
CA GLY A 144 9.80 -6.23 17.98
C GLY A 144 9.05 -6.91 16.85
N LEU A 145 9.66 -7.14 15.68
CA LEU A 145 8.94 -7.58 14.47
C LEU A 145 8.85 -9.10 14.26
N ASN A 146 9.36 -9.91 15.19
CA ASN A 146 9.21 -11.38 15.28
C ASN A 146 9.15 -12.10 13.91
N GLY A 147 10.22 -12.00 13.14
CA GLY A 147 10.38 -12.69 11.85
C GLY A 147 9.73 -12.01 10.65
N ILE A 148 9.39 -10.72 10.72
CA ILE A 148 9.21 -9.89 9.51
C ILE A 148 10.58 -9.31 9.15
N PRO A 149 11.14 -9.58 7.96
CA PRO A 149 12.42 -9.01 7.54
C PRO A 149 12.32 -7.49 7.38
N VAL A 150 13.30 -6.76 7.91
CA VAL A 150 13.36 -5.30 7.81
C VAL A 150 14.23 -4.91 6.61
N LEU A 151 13.67 -4.15 5.67
CA LEU A 151 14.36 -3.67 4.47
C LEU A 151 15.28 -2.49 4.76
N GLY A 152 15.03 -1.77 5.84
CA GLY A 152 15.83 -0.62 6.26
C GLY A 152 15.05 0.32 7.15
N PHE A 153 15.67 1.48 7.41
CA PHE A 153 15.14 2.49 8.32
C PHE A 153 15.17 3.85 7.64
N ILE A 154 14.13 4.64 7.92
CA ILE A 154 14.03 6.05 7.61
C ILE A 154 14.20 6.81 8.92
N SER A 155 15.22 7.65 8.98
CA SER A 155 15.50 8.46 10.16
C SER A 155 14.44 9.53 10.37
N TYR A 156 14.18 9.86 11.63
CA TYR A 156 13.39 11.04 11.96
C TYR A 156 14.09 12.28 11.41
N ASN A 157 13.34 13.08 10.64
CA ASN A 157 13.88 14.27 10.01
C ASN A 157 12.79 15.35 9.98
N GLU A 158 13.04 16.44 10.71
CA GLU A 158 12.11 17.55 10.85
C GLU A 158 11.78 18.21 9.50
N LYS A 159 12.70 18.20 8.54
CA LYS A 159 12.48 18.74 7.18
C LYS A 159 11.38 18.00 6.42
N VAL A 160 11.11 16.74 6.76
CA VAL A 160 10.01 15.98 6.16
C VAL A 160 8.68 16.57 6.61
N LEU A 161 8.55 16.88 7.90
CA LEU A 161 7.37 17.55 8.46
C LEU A 161 7.22 18.96 7.88
N GLU A 162 8.30 19.73 7.82
CA GLU A 162 8.27 21.07 7.23
C GLU A 162 7.82 21.04 5.76
N SER A 163 8.34 20.10 4.97
CA SER A 163 7.99 19.93 3.56
C SER A 163 6.51 19.58 3.38
N ASP A 164 5.98 18.72 4.24
CA ASP A 164 4.56 18.35 4.26
C ASP A 164 3.67 19.56 4.57
N ILE A 165 4.03 20.36 5.58
CA ILE A 165 3.31 21.59 5.94
C ILE A 165 3.20 22.58 4.77
N VAL A 166 4.26 22.71 3.96
CA VAL A 166 4.29 23.63 2.82
C VAL A 166 3.84 23.01 1.49
N GLY A 167 3.43 21.74 1.50
CA GLY A 167 2.97 21.01 0.30
C GLY A 167 4.08 20.76 -0.74
N LYS A 168 5.34 20.66 -0.30
CA LYS A 168 6.48 20.36 -1.18
C LYS A 168 6.82 18.87 -1.11
N ALA A 169 7.34 18.36 -2.22
CA ALA A 169 7.85 17.00 -2.28
C ALA A 169 8.98 16.78 -1.26
N VAL A 170 8.79 15.85 -0.33
CA VAL A 170 9.70 15.55 0.80
C VAL A 170 11.13 15.16 0.37
N PHE A 171 11.30 14.73 -0.88
CA PHE A 171 12.59 14.32 -1.43
C PHE A 171 13.40 15.45 -2.06
N ALA A 172 12.79 16.60 -2.37
CA ALA A 172 13.42 17.64 -3.17
C ALA A 172 14.68 18.23 -2.52
N GLU A 173 14.71 18.31 -1.19
CA GLU A 173 15.80 18.93 -0.42
C GLU A 173 16.33 18.02 0.70
N ASN A 174 16.08 16.70 0.60
CA ASN A 174 16.42 15.74 1.65
C ASN A 174 17.32 14.60 1.12
N SER A 175 18.63 14.88 1.06
CA SER A 175 19.62 13.93 0.55
C SER A 175 19.78 12.68 1.43
N GLN A 176 19.54 12.80 2.74
CA GLN A 176 19.57 11.67 3.67
C GLN A 176 18.39 10.72 3.41
N LEU A 177 17.16 11.25 3.38
CA LEU A 177 15.96 10.48 3.06
C LEU A 177 16.11 9.75 1.72
N LEU A 178 16.61 10.43 0.70
CA LEU A 178 16.87 9.82 -0.61
C LEU A 178 17.87 8.66 -0.55
N LYS A 179 18.91 8.75 0.28
CA LYS A 179 19.88 7.65 0.47
C LYS A 179 19.23 6.46 1.19
N GLU A 180 18.49 6.72 2.26
CA GLU A 180 17.78 5.70 3.04
C GLU A 180 16.75 4.95 2.18
N VAL A 181 15.92 5.70 1.44
CA VAL A 181 14.92 5.14 0.51
C VAL A 181 15.59 4.35 -0.62
N ARG A 182 16.71 4.82 -1.19
CA ARG A 182 17.46 4.06 -2.19
C ARG A 182 18.01 2.74 -1.63
N GLN A 183 18.49 2.74 -0.39
CA GLN A 183 18.95 1.51 0.25
C GLN A 183 17.81 0.52 0.45
N ILE A 184 16.66 0.99 0.95
CA ILE A 184 15.44 0.17 1.10
C ILE A 184 15.00 -0.40 -0.25
N LYS A 185 15.01 0.43 -1.30
CA LYS A 185 14.69 0.02 -2.66
C LYS A 185 15.62 -1.10 -3.15
N ASN A 186 16.93 -0.95 -2.97
CA ASN A 186 17.90 -1.97 -3.38
C ASN A 186 17.70 -3.29 -2.62
N ASN A 187 17.47 -3.21 -1.30
CA ASN A 187 17.20 -4.39 -0.47
C ASN A 187 15.90 -5.09 -0.91
N LEU A 188 14.87 -4.33 -1.29
CA LEU A 188 13.63 -4.88 -1.84
C LEU A 188 13.87 -5.58 -3.17
N GLU A 189 14.60 -4.96 -4.10
CA GLU A 189 14.97 -5.56 -5.39
C GLU A 189 15.71 -6.89 -5.17
N ASP A 190 16.67 -6.92 -4.24
CA ASP A 190 17.40 -8.15 -3.91
C ASP A 190 16.52 -9.24 -3.31
N CYS A 191 15.52 -8.88 -2.49
CA CYS A 191 14.57 -9.83 -1.93
C CYS A 191 13.51 -10.31 -2.93
N THR A 192 13.33 -9.61 -4.04
CA THR A 192 12.30 -9.88 -5.06
C THR A 192 12.86 -10.46 -6.35
N LYS A 193 14.17 -10.36 -6.59
CA LYS A 193 14.87 -11.03 -7.69
C LYS A 193 14.66 -12.54 -7.63
N GLY A 194 14.07 -13.12 -8.68
CA GLY A 194 13.92 -14.56 -8.85
C GLY A 194 12.52 -15.13 -8.57
N LYS A 195 11.48 -14.29 -8.51
CA LYS A 195 10.07 -14.71 -8.54
C LYS A 195 9.42 -14.39 -9.87
#